data_AF-A0AAV8V745-F1
#
_entry.id   AF-A0AAV8V745-F1
#
_cell.length_a   1.000
_cell.length_b   1.000
_cell.length_c   1.000
_cell.angle_alpha   90.00
_cell.angle_beta   90.00
_cell.angle_gamma   90.00
#
_symmetry.space_group_name_H-M   'P 1'
#
loop_
_entity.id
_entity.type
_entity.pdbx_description
1 polymer ?
#
loop_
_entity_poly.entity_id
_entity_poly.type
_entity_poly.pdbx_seq_one_letter_code
_entity_poly.pdbx_strand_id
1 'polypeptide(L)'
;METNFKNTIKLVSLNIATKWKASGKRADRFRTKYEEWLKSEDIVFKLDLGDIYSLEEPSTSRTTGRPTKIFGESSEKTKKRRVQKIVEGSNVEEITVAAEVILRKSGKRDAANLIKDISTAPETASDIKKIRAYVEKQRSLTPDEALAWYVDTKSTSHGYKLTRKVAMAAGHYSWASGYYRLHPHKPSHSSRDSGYPLRPWLMTPYLPQPAPGTPEFRFNERMRQIRVLIERTFGELKNRFRCLLKDRVLHYAPVTVGKIVMACTVLHNICVENNIPLILDDNEDYVNEGIDNFENNLQEERGLAINNIFARGQQIRNFFVQSIFLTN
;
A
#
# COMPACT_ATOMS: atom_id res chain seq x y z
N MET A 1 24.51 -11.28 21.09
CA MET A 1 24.99 -12.51 20.40
C MET A 1 24.83 -12.45 18.88
N GLU A 2 23.72 -11.92 18.33
CA GLU A 2 23.48 -11.88 16.87
C GLU A 2 24.54 -11.14 16.03
N THR A 3 25.15 -10.08 16.57
CA THR A 3 26.17 -9.29 15.87
C THR A 3 27.46 -10.07 15.61
N ASN A 4 27.79 -11.05 16.45
CA ASN A 4 28.98 -11.89 16.27
C ASN A 4 28.74 -12.90 15.14
N PHE A 5 27.59 -13.57 15.13
CA PHE A 5 27.24 -14.58 14.12
C PHE A 5 27.19 -14.02 12.68
N LYS A 6 26.57 -12.86 12.48
CA LYS A 6 26.52 -12.20 11.15
C LYS A 6 27.92 -11.84 10.64
N ASN A 7 28.81 -11.40 11.54
CA ASN A 7 30.19 -11.08 11.19
C ASN A 7 31.00 -12.34 10.85
N THR A 8 30.80 -13.44 11.58
CA THR A 8 31.42 -14.74 11.29
C THR A 8 30.99 -15.29 9.93
N ILE A 9 29.70 -15.24 9.60
CA ILE A 9 29.20 -15.64 8.26
C ILE A 9 29.83 -14.78 7.17
N LYS A 10 29.95 -13.47 7.39
CA LYS A 10 30.56 -12.56 6.43
C LYS A 10 32.05 -12.88 6.21
N LEU A 11 32.78 -13.21 7.27
CA LEU A 11 34.19 -13.60 7.19
C LEU A 11 34.38 -14.93 6.46
N VAL A 12 33.56 -15.94 6.79
CA VAL A 12 33.60 -17.25 6.15
C VAL A 12 33.25 -17.15 4.66
N SER A 13 32.21 -16.39 4.30
CA SER A 13 31.81 -16.21 2.90
C SER A 13 32.88 -15.50 2.06
N LEU A 14 33.58 -14.51 2.64
CA LEU A 14 34.73 -13.87 2.01
C LEU A 14 35.89 -14.86 1.80
N ASN A 15 36.19 -15.67 2.80
CA ASN A 15 37.24 -16.70 2.70
C ASN A 15 36.90 -17.79 1.67
N ILE A 16 35.64 -18.19 1.56
CA ILE A 16 35.19 -19.10 0.50
C ILE A 16 35.40 -18.44 -0.87
N ALA A 17 35.01 -17.18 -1.03
CA ALA A 17 35.13 -16.48 -2.31
C ALA A 17 36.60 -16.31 -2.78
N THR A 18 37.51 -15.98 -1.86
CA THR A 18 38.95 -15.84 -2.17
C THR A 18 39.56 -17.20 -2.53
N LYS A 19 39.28 -18.24 -1.75
CA LYS A 19 39.76 -19.61 -2.01
C LYS A 19 39.15 -20.20 -3.28
N TRP A 20 37.89 -19.89 -3.59
CA TRP A 20 37.21 -20.31 -4.83
C TRP A 20 37.89 -19.72 -6.07
N LYS A 21 38.25 -18.44 -6.00
CA LYS A 21 39.01 -17.76 -7.05
C LYS A 21 40.41 -18.36 -7.21
N ALA A 22 41.10 -18.66 -6.10
CA ALA A 22 42.42 -19.28 -6.10
C ALA A 22 42.44 -20.73 -6.66
N SER A 23 41.30 -21.43 -6.64
CA SER A 23 41.13 -22.74 -7.28
C SER A 23 40.74 -22.65 -8.76
N GLY A 24 40.74 -21.46 -9.35
CA GLY A 24 40.30 -21.24 -10.73
C GLY A 24 38.81 -21.53 -10.91
N LYS A 25 38.00 -21.37 -9.84
CA LYS A 25 36.56 -21.64 -9.82
C LYS A 25 36.18 -23.07 -10.24
N ARG A 26 37.08 -24.03 -10.03
CA ARG A 26 36.82 -25.46 -10.27
C ARG A 26 36.55 -26.17 -8.94
N ALA A 27 35.41 -26.84 -8.87
CA ALA A 27 34.93 -27.50 -7.64
C ALA A 27 35.89 -28.58 -7.14
N ASP A 28 36.39 -29.42 -8.04
CA ASP A 28 37.25 -30.56 -7.67
C ASP A 28 38.57 -30.07 -7.07
N ARG A 29 39.22 -29.09 -7.74
CA ARG A 29 40.45 -28.45 -7.23
C ARG A 29 40.24 -27.74 -5.90
N PHE A 30 39.08 -27.12 -5.71
CA PHE A 30 38.75 -26.44 -4.45
C PHE A 30 38.60 -27.42 -3.30
N ARG A 31 37.88 -28.54 -3.52
CA ARG A 31 37.68 -29.56 -2.50
C ARG A 31 38.99 -30.24 -2.12
N THR A 32 39.81 -30.66 -3.09
CA THR A 32 41.09 -31.33 -2.79
C THR A 32 42.09 -30.38 -2.13
N LYS A 33 42.15 -29.11 -2.55
CA LYS A 33 43.14 -28.14 -2.02
C LYS A 33 42.79 -27.57 -0.65
N TYR A 34 41.50 -27.51 -0.30
CA TYR A 34 41.04 -26.89 0.95
C TYR A 34 40.21 -27.85 1.82
N GLU A 35 40.40 -29.16 1.68
CA GLU A 35 39.66 -30.19 2.42
C GLU A 35 39.84 -30.04 3.93
N GLU A 36 41.07 -29.85 4.39
CA GLU A 36 41.39 -29.69 5.81
C GLU A 36 40.77 -28.43 6.39
N TRP A 37 40.75 -27.34 5.61
CA TRP A 37 40.10 -26.10 6.01
C TRP A 37 38.58 -26.26 6.09
N LEU A 38 37.96 -27.00 5.16
CA LEU A 38 36.51 -27.28 5.19
C LEU A 38 36.08 -28.08 6.42
N LYS A 39 36.98 -28.88 7.01
CA LYS A 39 36.76 -29.65 8.23
C LYS A 39 37.15 -28.90 9.51
N SER A 40 37.72 -27.70 9.40
CA SER A 40 38.14 -26.90 10.57
C SER A 40 36.95 -26.31 11.33
N GLU A 41 37.12 -26.12 12.64
CA GLU A 41 36.08 -25.56 13.53
C GLU A 41 35.65 -24.14 13.15
N ASP A 42 36.45 -23.42 12.35
CA ASP A 42 36.16 -22.07 11.85
C ASP A 42 34.92 -21.99 10.95
N ILE A 43 34.43 -23.13 10.45
CA ILE A 43 33.24 -23.23 9.57
C ILE A 43 32.07 -23.91 10.31
N VAL A 44 32.30 -24.44 11.51
CA VAL A 44 31.28 -25.12 12.30
C VAL A 44 30.52 -24.09 13.15
N PHE A 45 29.34 -23.73 12.69
CA PHE A 45 28.44 -22.85 13.43
C PHE A 45 27.74 -23.63 14.56
N LYS A 46 28.21 -23.48 15.81
CA LYS A 46 27.48 -23.95 16.99
C LYS A 46 26.21 -23.10 17.14
N LEU A 47 25.10 -23.58 16.57
CA LEU A 47 23.77 -23.05 16.82
C LEU A 47 23.32 -23.58 18.18
N ASP A 48 23.27 -22.69 19.17
CA ASP A 48 22.67 -23.00 20.46
C ASP A 48 21.14 -23.05 20.26
N LEU A 49 20.62 -24.25 20.02
CA LEU A 49 19.20 -24.55 19.79
C LEU A 49 18.41 -24.67 21.11
N GLY A 50 18.92 -24.07 22.19
CA GLY A 50 18.18 -23.90 23.43
C GLY A 50 16.90 -23.09 23.16
N ASP A 51 15.76 -23.71 23.46
CA ASP A 51 14.40 -23.16 23.48
C ASP A 51 13.55 -23.21 22.19
N ILE A 52 14.00 -23.84 21.09
CA ILE A 52 13.13 -24.05 19.90
C ILE A 52 12.42 -25.42 19.89
N TYR A 53 12.87 -26.38 20.72
CA TYR A 53 12.16 -27.65 20.90
C TYR A 53 11.07 -27.54 21.97
N SER A 54 10.00 -26.81 21.66
CA SER A 54 8.68 -27.02 22.24
C SER A 54 7.60 -27.07 21.16
N LEU A 55 7.99 -27.54 19.96
CA LEU A 55 7.04 -27.98 18.96
C LEU A 55 6.63 -29.41 19.32
N GLU A 56 5.40 -29.55 19.79
CA GLU A 56 4.69 -30.83 19.83
C GLU A 56 4.95 -31.58 18.53
N GLU A 57 5.49 -32.80 18.63
CA GLU A 57 5.81 -33.62 17.47
C GLU A 57 4.57 -33.75 16.57
N PRO A 58 4.66 -33.47 15.26
CA PRO A 58 3.55 -33.73 14.36
C PRO A 58 3.31 -35.24 14.32
N SER A 59 2.12 -35.63 14.81
CA SER A 59 1.57 -36.98 14.77
C SER A 59 1.97 -37.72 13.50
N THR A 60 2.74 -38.80 13.70
CA THR A 60 3.12 -39.72 12.63
C THR A 60 1.91 -40.54 12.19
N SER A 61 1.02 -39.97 11.38
CA SER A 61 0.04 -40.77 10.66
C SER A 61 0.74 -41.47 9.49
N ARG A 62 0.76 -42.81 9.52
CA ARG A 62 1.31 -43.71 8.48
C ARG A 62 0.53 -43.68 7.14
N THR A 63 -0.08 -42.55 6.78
CA THR A 63 -0.91 -42.43 5.57
C THR A 63 -0.13 -41.70 4.50
N THR A 64 0.14 -42.36 3.37
CA THR A 64 0.73 -41.75 2.18
C THR A 64 -0.16 -40.62 1.66
N GLY A 65 0.39 -39.40 1.58
CA GLY A 65 -0.32 -38.22 1.08
C GLY A 65 0.32 -36.90 1.48
N ARG A 66 -0.17 -35.80 0.88
CA ARG A 66 0.24 -34.43 1.22
C ARG A 66 -0.10 -34.14 2.68
N PRO A 67 0.82 -33.55 3.48
CA PRO A 67 0.53 -33.14 4.85
C PRO A 67 -0.75 -32.32 4.93
N THR A 68 -1.68 -32.75 5.77
CA THR A 68 -2.97 -32.06 5.91
C THR A 68 -2.80 -30.86 6.83
N LYS A 69 -3.26 -29.69 6.39
CA LYS A 69 -3.28 -28.49 7.24
C LYS A 69 -4.23 -28.68 8.42
N ILE A 70 -3.91 -28.03 9.54
CA ILE A 70 -4.78 -27.93 10.71
C ILE A 70 -6.10 -27.27 10.27
N PHE A 71 -7.21 -27.64 10.91
CA PHE A 71 -8.55 -27.17 10.53
C PHE A 71 -8.64 -25.62 10.51
N GLY A 72 -8.04 -24.94 11.48
CA GLY A 72 -8.01 -23.47 11.57
C GLY A 72 -7.31 -22.78 10.39
N GLU A 73 -6.23 -23.35 9.89
CA GLU A 73 -5.36 -22.80 8.84
C GLU A 73 -5.79 -23.21 7.41
N SER A 74 -6.81 -24.05 7.31
CA SER A 74 -7.37 -24.49 6.02
C SER A 74 -8.23 -23.39 5.39
N SER A 75 -8.36 -23.39 4.06
CA SER A 75 -9.28 -22.47 3.38
C SER A 75 -10.74 -22.78 3.74
N GLU A 76 -11.61 -21.77 3.68
CA GLU A 76 -13.04 -21.93 4.02
C GLU A 76 -13.74 -23.01 3.19
N LYS A 77 -13.38 -23.16 1.91
CA LYS A 77 -13.87 -24.25 1.05
C LYS A 77 -13.51 -25.63 1.61
N THR A 78 -12.28 -25.79 2.10
CA THR A 78 -11.82 -27.05 2.70
C THR A 78 -12.45 -27.31 4.07
N LYS A 79 -12.64 -26.28 4.90
CA LYS A 79 -13.35 -26.40 6.20
C LYS A 79 -14.78 -26.87 6.01
N LYS A 80 -15.54 -26.24 5.10
CA LYS A 80 -16.91 -26.65 4.75
C LYS A 80 -16.99 -28.10 4.29
N ARG A 81 -16.09 -28.53 3.38
CA ARG A 81 -16.02 -29.92 2.91
C ARG A 81 -15.73 -30.93 4.04
N ARG A 82 -14.89 -30.56 5.01
CA ARG A 82 -14.54 -31.43 6.14
C ARG A 82 -15.68 -31.56 7.15
N VAL A 83 -16.45 -30.49 7.37
CA VAL A 83 -17.61 -30.46 8.27
C VAL A 83 -18.88 -31.04 7.63
N GLN A 84 -18.92 -31.16 6.30
CA GLN A 84 -20.04 -31.74 5.54
C GLN A 84 -20.54 -33.08 6.12
N LYS A 85 -19.62 -33.99 6.50
CA LYS A 85 -19.98 -35.28 7.10
C LYS A 85 -20.71 -35.17 8.45
N ILE A 86 -20.45 -34.10 9.20
CA ILE A 86 -21.11 -33.81 10.48
C ILE A 86 -22.48 -33.20 10.23
N VAL A 87 -22.60 -32.36 9.19
CA VAL A 87 -23.86 -31.71 8.81
C VAL A 87 -24.86 -32.69 8.23
N GLU A 88 -24.41 -33.70 7.48
CA GLU A 88 -25.27 -34.71 6.87
C GLU A 88 -25.83 -35.72 7.89
N GLY A 89 -25.18 -35.88 9.04
CA GLY A 89 -25.52 -36.89 10.06
C GLY A 89 -26.24 -36.36 11.31
N SER A 90 -26.47 -35.05 11.42
CA SER A 90 -27.03 -34.43 12.63
C SER A 90 -28.10 -33.40 12.30
N ASN A 91 -29.12 -33.29 13.15
CA ASN A 91 -30.19 -32.31 13.00
C ASN A 91 -29.66 -30.88 13.33
N VAL A 92 -30.29 -29.85 12.76
CA VAL A 92 -29.94 -28.44 13.00
C VAL A 92 -29.97 -28.10 14.49
N GLU A 93 -30.96 -28.62 15.21
CA GLU A 93 -31.11 -28.45 16.67
C GLU A 93 -29.99 -29.13 17.46
N GLU A 94 -29.54 -30.30 17.01
CA GLU A 94 -28.43 -31.01 17.66
C GLU A 94 -27.12 -30.25 17.48
N ILE A 95 -26.92 -29.66 16.29
CA ILE A 95 -25.73 -28.87 15.97
C ILE A 95 -25.72 -27.56 16.77
N THR A 96 -26.86 -26.89 16.93
CA THR A 96 -26.94 -25.63 17.70
C THR A 96 -26.68 -25.87 19.18
N VAL A 97 -27.27 -26.91 19.77
CA VAL A 97 -27.05 -27.29 21.17
C VAL A 97 -25.60 -27.73 21.39
N ALA A 98 -25.02 -28.52 20.49
CA ALA A 98 -23.62 -28.92 20.57
C ALA A 98 -22.68 -27.70 20.50
N ALA A 99 -22.95 -26.75 19.62
CA ALA A 99 -22.19 -25.51 19.52
C ALA A 99 -22.29 -24.66 20.79
N GLU A 100 -23.48 -24.55 21.39
CA GLU A 100 -23.68 -23.86 22.67
C GLU A 100 -22.83 -24.46 23.78
N VAL A 101 -22.87 -25.79 23.94
CA VAL A 101 -22.13 -26.52 24.99
C VAL A 101 -20.62 -26.32 24.83
N ILE A 102 -20.10 -26.40 23.59
CA ILE A 102 -18.69 -26.19 23.29
C ILE A 102 -18.26 -24.75 23.64
N LEU A 103 -19.07 -23.75 23.29
CA LEU A 103 -18.77 -22.35 23.57
C LEU A 103 -18.77 -22.04 25.07
N ARG A 104 -19.74 -22.58 25.84
CA ARG A 104 -19.75 -22.46 27.30
C ARG A 104 -18.52 -23.11 27.93
N LYS A 105 -18.12 -24.29 27.46
CA LYS A 105 -16.91 -24.99 27.94
C LYS A 105 -15.63 -24.23 27.62
N SER A 106 -15.59 -23.51 26.50
CA SER A 106 -14.47 -22.63 26.11
C SER A 106 -14.43 -21.27 26.86
N GLY A 107 -15.37 -21.02 27.77
CA GLY A 107 -15.47 -19.76 28.52
C GLY A 107 -16.17 -18.63 27.77
N LYS A 108 -16.59 -18.82 26.52
CA LYS A 108 -17.26 -17.82 25.67
C LYS A 108 -18.77 -17.81 25.91
N ARG A 109 -19.17 -17.36 27.10
CA ARG A 109 -20.57 -17.39 27.56
C ARG A 109 -21.51 -16.52 26.72
N ASP A 110 -21.08 -15.34 26.31
CA ASP A 110 -21.92 -14.43 25.51
C ASP A 110 -22.21 -14.99 24.13
N ALA A 111 -21.22 -15.63 23.49
CA ALA A 111 -21.41 -16.28 22.20
C ALA A 111 -22.38 -17.48 22.28
N ALA A 112 -22.34 -18.22 23.39
CA ALA A 112 -23.28 -19.32 23.63
C ALA A 112 -24.72 -18.82 23.83
N ASN A 113 -24.90 -17.74 24.60
CA ASN A 113 -26.21 -17.13 24.80
C ASN A 113 -26.79 -16.61 23.47
N LEU A 114 -25.98 -16.01 22.61
CA LEU A 114 -26.42 -15.57 21.28
C LEU A 114 -26.90 -16.72 20.39
N ILE A 115 -26.20 -17.86 20.37
CA ILE A 115 -26.65 -19.04 19.59
C ILE A 115 -27.98 -19.57 20.13
N LYS A 116 -28.13 -19.59 21.46
CA LYS A 116 -29.38 -19.99 22.13
C LYS A 116 -30.52 -19.05 21.74
N ASP A 117 -30.31 -17.75 21.83
CA ASP A 117 -31.32 -16.72 21.50
C ASP A 117 -31.77 -16.82 20.03
N ILE A 118 -30.83 -17.07 19.11
CA ILE A 118 -31.09 -17.28 17.68
C ILE A 118 -31.91 -18.57 17.45
N SER A 119 -31.68 -19.61 18.24
CA SER A 119 -32.42 -20.88 18.12
C SER A 119 -33.85 -20.79 18.68
N THR A 120 -34.07 -19.95 19.69
CA THR A 120 -35.37 -19.83 20.38
C THR A 120 -36.32 -18.81 19.76
N ALA A 121 -35.82 -17.86 18.96
CA ALA A 121 -36.63 -16.78 18.39
C ALA A 121 -36.40 -16.66 16.87
N PRO A 122 -37.14 -17.42 16.04
CA PRO A 122 -37.00 -17.34 14.58
C PRO A 122 -37.56 -16.03 13.99
N GLU A 123 -38.38 -15.26 14.70
CA GLU A 123 -39.08 -14.08 14.16
C GLU A 123 -38.31 -12.74 14.27
N THR A 124 -37.15 -12.72 14.91
CA THR A 124 -36.42 -11.47 15.19
C THR A 124 -35.20 -11.25 14.30
N ALA A 125 -35.25 -11.66 13.03
CA ALA A 125 -34.30 -11.12 12.03
C ALA A 125 -34.42 -9.58 11.94
N SER A 126 -35.61 -9.04 12.21
CA SER A 126 -35.92 -7.61 12.32
C SER A 126 -35.34 -6.99 13.60
N ASP A 127 -35.47 -7.64 14.76
CA ASP A 127 -34.95 -7.09 16.02
C ASP A 127 -33.43 -7.30 16.16
N ILE A 128 -32.84 -8.33 15.56
CA ILE A 128 -31.39 -8.46 15.40
C ILE A 128 -30.85 -7.35 14.49
N LYS A 129 -31.59 -6.96 13.44
CA LYS A 129 -31.28 -5.75 12.65
C LYS A 129 -31.42 -4.47 13.49
N LYS A 130 -32.44 -4.35 14.34
CA LYS A 130 -32.62 -3.21 15.23
C LYS A 130 -31.54 -3.14 16.31
N ILE A 131 -31.07 -4.27 16.84
CA ILE A 131 -29.97 -4.34 17.80
C ILE A 131 -28.65 -3.98 17.12
N ARG A 132 -28.37 -4.47 15.90
CA ARG A 132 -27.21 -3.99 15.11
C ARG A 132 -27.29 -2.49 14.83
N ALA A 133 -28.46 -1.99 14.43
CA ALA A 133 -28.70 -0.57 14.21
C ALA A 133 -28.61 0.25 15.51
N TYR A 134 -28.93 -0.33 16.67
CA TYR A 134 -28.81 0.28 18.00
C TYR A 134 -27.36 0.29 18.51
N VAL A 135 -26.59 -0.76 18.24
CA VAL A 135 -25.15 -0.81 18.51
C VAL A 135 -24.40 0.18 17.60
N GLU A 136 -24.83 0.34 16.36
CA GLU A 136 -24.39 1.43 15.46
C GLU A 136 -24.88 2.83 15.91
N LYS A 137 -25.83 2.89 16.84
CA LYS A 137 -26.34 4.12 17.47
C LYS A 137 -25.54 4.54 18.71
N GLN A 138 -24.25 4.21 18.78
CA GLN A 138 -23.29 5.14 19.36
C GLN A 138 -23.29 6.36 18.44
N ARG A 139 -24.13 7.36 18.75
CA ARG A 139 -24.42 8.55 17.93
C ARG A 139 -23.14 9.11 17.32
N SER A 140 -23.01 8.98 16.00
CA SER A 140 -22.07 9.79 15.24
C SER A 140 -22.56 11.24 15.23
N LEU A 141 -21.65 12.18 15.52
CA LEU A 141 -21.87 13.60 15.34
C LEU A 141 -22.40 13.80 13.93
N THR A 142 -23.46 14.60 13.80
CA THR A 142 -23.93 15.00 12.49
C THR A 142 -22.82 15.81 11.78
N PRO A 143 -22.85 15.91 10.45
CA PRO A 143 -21.90 16.75 9.73
C PRO A 143 -21.83 18.18 10.31
N ASP A 144 -22.97 18.78 10.64
CA ASP A 144 -23.04 20.13 11.19
C ASP A 144 -22.51 20.22 12.62
N GLU A 145 -22.73 19.22 13.47
CA GLU A 145 -22.16 19.13 14.82
C GLU A 145 -20.63 18.96 14.78
N ALA A 146 -20.14 18.15 13.85
CA ALA A 146 -18.71 17.95 13.64
C ALA A 146 -18.04 19.24 13.12
N LEU A 147 -18.72 19.99 12.25
CA LEU A 147 -18.26 21.28 11.76
C LEU A 147 -18.27 22.35 12.87
N ALA A 148 -19.31 22.37 13.71
CA ALA A 148 -19.39 23.26 14.86
C ALA A 148 -18.23 23.01 15.83
N TRP A 149 -17.98 21.75 16.19
CA TRP A 149 -16.83 21.39 17.04
C TRP A 149 -15.49 21.77 16.39
N TYR A 150 -15.35 21.54 15.08
CA TYR A 150 -14.13 21.89 14.33
C TYR A 150 -13.82 23.39 14.37
N VAL A 151 -14.85 24.23 14.19
CA VAL A 151 -14.73 25.70 14.23
C VAL A 151 -14.44 26.19 15.64
N ASP A 152 -15.17 25.68 16.65
CA ASP A 152 -15.06 26.12 18.04
C ASP A 152 -13.71 25.78 18.66
N THR A 153 -13.18 24.59 18.36
CA THR A 153 -11.86 24.15 18.85
C THR A 153 -10.68 24.71 18.05
N LYS A 154 -10.94 25.48 16.98
CA LYS A 154 -9.92 25.96 16.01
C LYS A 154 -8.98 24.85 15.54
N SER A 155 -9.51 23.64 15.41
CA SER A 155 -8.71 22.46 15.04
C SER A 155 -8.28 22.55 13.58
N THR A 156 -7.08 22.08 13.24
CA THR A 156 -6.68 21.92 11.84
C THR A 156 -7.34 20.69 11.24
N SER A 157 -7.42 20.62 9.91
CA SER A 157 -7.91 19.43 9.18
C SER A 157 -7.19 18.16 9.63
N HIS A 158 -5.89 18.28 9.91
CA HIS A 158 -5.08 17.18 10.43
C HIS A 158 -5.44 16.82 11.88
N GLY A 159 -5.63 17.83 12.75
CA GLY A 159 -6.05 17.65 14.14
C GLY A 159 -7.38 16.89 14.26
N TYR A 160 -8.39 17.26 13.47
CA TYR A 160 -9.67 16.55 13.44
C TYR A 160 -9.53 15.09 12.99
N LYS A 161 -8.75 14.83 11.93
CA LYS A 161 -8.49 13.47 11.43
C LYS A 161 -7.78 12.61 12.47
N LEU A 162 -6.81 13.17 13.19
CA LEU A 162 -6.07 12.46 14.23
C LEU A 162 -6.96 12.13 15.42
N THR A 163 -7.73 13.11 15.94
CA THR A 163 -8.70 12.92 17.03
C THR A 163 -9.71 11.83 16.68
N ARG A 164 -10.25 11.84 15.45
CA ARG A 164 -11.13 10.78 14.96
C ARG A 164 -10.44 9.42 14.91
N LYS A 165 -9.20 9.35 14.40
CA LYS A 165 -8.44 8.09 14.32
C LYS A 165 -8.20 7.48 15.71
N VAL A 166 -7.84 8.31 16.68
CA VAL A 166 -7.63 7.90 18.08
C VAL A 166 -8.95 7.46 18.72
N ALA A 167 -10.03 8.21 18.53
CA ALA A 167 -11.35 7.83 19.03
C ALA A 167 -11.84 6.51 18.44
N MET A 168 -11.62 6.28 17.14
CA MET A 168 -11.95 5.01 16.47
C MET A 168 -11.12 3.83 16.98
N ALA A 169 -9.82 4.04 17.24
CA ALA A 169 -8.96 3.01 17.83
C ALA A 169 -9.41 2.64 19.27
N ALA A 170 -10.01 3.59 19.99
CA ALA A 170 -10.61 3.38 21.30
C ALA A 170 -12.06 2.84 21.25
N GLY A 171 -12.59 2.52 20.05
CA GLY A 171 -13.94 1.99 19.88
C GLY A 171 -15.06 3.04 19.93
N HIS A 172 -14.72 4.33 19.90
CA HIS A 172 -15.68 5.44 19.86
C HIS A 172 -15.86 5.94 18.41
N TYR A 173 -17.01 5.61 17.82
CA TYR A 173 -17.37 5.97 16.44
C TYR A 173 -18.16 7.28 16.32
N SER A 174 -18.13 8.11 17.37
CA SER A 174 -18.87 9.36 17.43
C SER A 174 -18.43 10.39 16.40
N TRP A 175 -17.24 10.28 15.81
CA TRP A 175 -16.73 11.30 14.88
C TRP A 175 -17.13 11.07 13.42
N ALA A 176 -17.80 12.04 12.81
CA ALA A 176 -18.27 11.97 11.43
C ALA A 176 -17.12 11.66 10.45
N SER A 177 -17.30 10.60 9.64
CA SER A 177 -16.38 10.19 8.57
C SER A 177 -16.30 11.22 7.42
N GLY A 178 -17.39 11.96 7.23
CA GLY A 178 -17.64 12.80 6.08
C GLY A 178 -16.97 14.17 6.14
N TYR A 179 -15.68 14.27 6.48
CA TYR A 179 -14.92 15.52 6.32
C TYR A 179 -15.10 16.12 4.90
N TYR A 180 -15.21 15.26 3.88
CA TYR A 180 -15.46 15.66 2.49
C TYR A 180 -16.89 16.18 2.22
N ARG A 181 -17.84 15.94 3.13
CA ARG A 181 -19.24 16.38 3.03
C ARG A 181 -19.48 17.72 3.74
N LEU A 182 -18.50 18.21 4.51
CA LEU A 182 -18.54 19.49 5.23
C LEU A 182 -18.11 20.69 4.39
N HIS A 183 -17.65 20.46 3.17
CA HIS A 183 -17.33 21.53 2.22
C HIS A 183 -18.43 21.58 1.16
N PRO A 184 -19.32 22.59 1.19
CA PRO A 184 -20.19 22.84 0.05
C PRO A 184 -19.31 23.26 -1.12
N HIS A 185 -19.42 22.54 -2.24
CA HIS A 185 -18.75 22.80 -3.52
C HIS A 185 -17.22 22.95 -3.49
N LYS A 186 -16.50 21.85 -3.72
CA LYS A 186 -15.29 21.92 -4.55
C LYS A 186 -15.70 21.65 -5.99
N PRO A 187 -15.54 22.60 -6.93
CA PRO A 187 -15.79 22.33 -8.34
C PRO A 187 -14.82 21.22 -8.78
N SER A 188 -15.41 20.21 -9.41
CA SER A 188 -14.79 19.00 -9.96
C SER A 188 -13.92 19.29 -11.19
N HIS A 189 -13.00 20.24 -11.07
CA HIS A 189 -11.89 20.47 -12.00
C HIS A 189 -10.60 20.67 -11.18
N SER A 190 -10.24 19.64 -10.42
CA SER A 190 -8.88 19.50 -9.92
C SER A 190 -7.99 19.15 -11.12
N SER A 191 -7.49 20.17 -11.80
CA SER A 191 -6.27 20.05 -12.59
C SER A 191 -5.21 19.37 -11.70
N ARG A 192 -4.75 18.19 -12.14
CA ARG A 192 -3.84 17.30 -11.39
C ARG A 192 -2.52 17.96 -10.96
N ASP A 193 -2.26 19.19 -11.41
CA ASP A 193 -1.11 20.01 -11.04
C ASP A 193 -1.30 20.82 -9.74
N SER A 194 -2.52 20.85 -9.16
CA SER A 194 -2.78 21.50 -7.85
C SER A 194 -2.23 20.73 -6.65
N GLY A 195 -1.77 19.49 -6.87
CA GLY A 195 -1.17 18.65 -5.81
C GLY A 195 0.23 19.10 -5.38
N TYR A 196 0.90 19.92 -6.19
CA TYR A 196 2.22 20.47 -5.85
C TYR A 196 2.09 21.92 -5.38
N PRO A 197 2.67 22.28 -4.24
CA PRO A 197 2.64 23.65 -3.78
C PRO A 197 3.64 24.49 -4.58
N LEU A 198 3.26 25.73 -4.94
CA LEU A 198 4.12 26.65 -5.69
C LEU A 198 5.45 26.88 -4.93
N ARG A 199 6.57 26.81 -5.66
CA ARG A 199 7.91 27.09 -5.13
C ARG A 199 8.70 27.94 -6.14
N PRO A 200 9.75 28.65 -5.70
CA PRO A 200 10.66 29.38 -6.60
C PRO A 200 11.25 28.53 -7.75
N TRP A 201 11.36 27.21 -7.54
CA TRP A 201 11.88 26.24 -8.50
C TRP A 201 10.82 25.34 -9.12
N LEU A 202 9.53 25.52 -8.77
CA LEU A 202 8.44 24.68 -9.25
C LEU A 202 7.23 25.55 -9.56
N MET A 203 7.00 25.80 -10.85
CA MET A 203 5.88 26.58 -11.33
C MET A 203 4.62 25.71 -11.41
N THR A 204 3.50 26.27 -10.96
CA THR A 204 2.19 25.63 -11.03
C THR A 204 1.21 26.55 -11.75
N PRO A 205 0.18 25.99 -12.42
CA PRO A 205 -0.83 26.79 -13.10
C PRO A 205 -1.57 27.71 -12.10
N TYR A 206 -2.11 28.82 -12.62
CA TYR A 206 -2.98 29.70 -11.84
C TYR A 206 -4.32 29.00 -11.56
N LEU A 207 -4.80 29.15 -10.32
CA LEU A 207 -6.08 28.65 -9.85
C LEU A 207 -6.79 29.76 -9.06
N PRO A 208 -8.09 30.01 -9.30
CA PRO A 208 -8.92 29.47 -10.39
C PRO A 208 -8.41 29.91 -11.78
N GLN A 209 -8.96 29.31 -12.85
CA GLN A 209 -8.54 29.61 -14.22
C GLN A 209 -8.63 31.12 -14.49
N PRO A 210 -7.54 31.78 -14.97
CA PRO A 210 -7.54 33.19 -15.30
C PRO A 210 -8.51 33.54 -16.44
N ALA A 211 -8.88 34.81 -16.56
CA ALA A 211 -9.74 35.27 -17.65
C ALA A 211 -9.07 35.06 -19.02
N PRO A 212 -9.84 34.67 -20.07
CA PRO A 212 -9.30 34.52 -21.43
C PRO A 212 -8.58 35.78 -21.91
N GLY A 213 -7.49 35.61 -22.66
CA GLY A 213 -6.69 36.71 -23.19
C GLY A 213 -5.66 37.31 -22.22
N THR A 214 -5.70 36.94 -20.93
CA THR A 214 -4.67 37.35 -19.98
C THR A 214 -3.34 36.60 -20.20
N PRO A 215 -2.18 37.19 -19.87
CA PRO A 215 -0.88 36.50 -19.85
C PRO A 215 -0.92 35.20 -19.04
N GLU A 216 -1.62 35.20 -17.90
CA GLU A 216 -1.80 34.06 -17.01
C GLU A 216 -2.61 32.94 -17.66
N PHE A 217 -3.64 33.28 -18.44
CA PHE A 217 -4.41 32.30 -19.21
C PHE A 217 -3.54 31.62 -20.27
N ARG A 218 -2.73 32.38 -21.00
CA ARG A 218 -1.80 31.85 -22.03
C ARG A 218 -0.72 30.97 -21.41
N PHE A 219 -0.22 31.33 -20.23
CA PHE A 219 0.67 30.48 -19.46
C PHE A 219 0.03 29.13 -19.10
N ASN A 220 -1.20 29.14 -18.55
CA ASN A 220 -1.94 27.92 -18.23
C ASN A 220 -2.17 27.05 -19.48
N GLU A 221 -2.52 27.66 -20.62
CA GLU A 221 -2.71 26.91 -21.88
C GLU A 221 -1.39 26.30 -22.37
N ARG A 222 -0.27 27.02 -22.26
CA ARG A 222 1.05 26.49 -22.61
C ARG A 222 1.47 25.34 -21.70
N MET A 223 1.26 25.46 -20.39
CA MET A 223 1.49 24.39 -19.41
C MET A 223 0.66 23.14 -19.76
N ARG A 224 -0.62 23.33 -20.13
CA ARG A 224 -1.49 22.24 -20.59
C ARG A 224 -0.94 21.55 -21.84
N GLN A 225 -0.49 22.30 -22.85
CA GLN A 225 0.10 21.73 -24.06
C GLN A 225 1.37 20.93 -23.77
N ILE A 226 2.28 21.49 -22.96
CA ILE A 226 3.51 20.81 -22.53
C ILE A 226 3.15 19.50 -21.84
N ARG A 227 2.15 19.53 -20.98
CA ARG A 227 1.70 18.34 -20.26
C ARG A 227 1.15 17.26 -21.20
N VAL A 228 0.32 17.62 -22.16
CA VAL A 228 -0.18 16.67 -23.17
C VAL A 228 0.99 16.01 -23.92
N LEU A 229 2.02 16.79 -24.28
CA LEU A 229 3.21 16.27 -24.93
C LEU A 229 4.00 15.31 -24.02
N ILE A 230 4.19 15.67 -22.75
CA ILE A 230 4.88 14.83 -21.76
C ILE A 230 4.10 13.53 -21.50
N GLU A 231 2.78 13.62 -21.34
CA GLU A 231 1.92 12.46 -21.12
C GLU A 231 1.96 11.51 -22.33
N ARG A 232 1.90 12.06 -23.55
CA ARG A 232 2.03 11.27 -24.79
C ARG A 232 3.39 10.60 -24.89
N THR A 233 4.47 11.34 -24.68
CA THR A 233 5.84 10.78 -24.76
C THR A 233 6.08 9.67 -23.72
N PHE A 234 5.61 9.85 -22.49
CA PHE A 234 5.66 8.78 -21.50
C PHE A 234 4.75 7.59 -21.83
N GLY A 235 3.59 7.83 -22.43
CA GLY A 235 2.72 6.78 -22.95
C GLY A 235 3.43 5.92 -24.00
N GLU A 236 4.05 6.56 -25.00
CA GLU A 236 4.81 5.87 -26.05
C GLU A 236 6.02 5.10 -25.48
N LEU A 237 6.72 5.68 -24.50
CA LEU A 237 7.82 5.01 -23.82
C LEU A 237 7.37 3.76 -23.04
N LYS A 238 6.27 3.86 -22.28
CA LYS A 238 5.70 2.74 -21.51
C LYS A 238 5.16 1.63 -22.41
N ASN A 239 4.53 2.00 -23.53
CA ASN A 239 4.03 1.04 -24.51
C ASN A 239 5.17 0.25 -25.15
N ARG A 240 6.27 0.92 -25.50
CA ARG A 240 7.47 0.26 -26.03
C ARG A 240 8.18 -0.61 -24.97
N PHE A 241 8.26 -0.12 -23.73
CA PHE A 241 8.95 -0.81 -22.63
C PHE A 241 7.98 -1.08 -21.48
N ARG A 242 7.26 -2.20 -21.59
CA ARG A 242 6.24 -2.62 -20.61
C ARG A 242 6.77 -2.82 -19.18
N CYS A 243 8.09 -2.93 -18.99
CA CYS A 243 8.71 -2.96 -17.67
C CYS A 243 8.55 -1.64 -16.89
N LEU A 244 8.10 -0.56 -17.54
CA LEU A 244 7.80 0.74 -16.93
C LEU A 244 6.31 0.90 -16.55
N LEU A 245 5.46 -0.09 -16.83
CA LEU A 245 4.05 -0.07 -16.47
C LEU A 245 3.86 -0.22 -14.95
N LYS A 246 2.80 0.41 -14.43
CA LYS A 246 2.46 0.41 -13.00
C LYS A 246 2.25 -0.99 -12.45
N ASP A 247 1.59 -1.86 -13.22
CA ASP A 247 1.35 -3.26 -12.84
C ASP A 247 2.61 -4.12 -12.82
N ARG A 248 3.72 -3.59 -13.36
CA ARG A 248 5.04 -4.24 -13.38
C ARG A 248 6.04 -3.43 -12.56
N VAL A 249 5.66 -3.15 -11.30
CA VAL A 249 6.49 -2.41 -10.35
C VAL A 249 7.92 -2.95 -10.34
N LEU A 250 8.88 -2.06 -10.61
CA LEU A 250 10.29 -2.39 -10.57
C LEU A 250 10.73 -2.57 -9.11
N HIS A 251 10.86 -3.81 -8.66
CA HIS A 251 11.36 -4.15 -7.32
C HIS A 251 12.89 -4.04 -7.22
N TYR A 252 13.43 -2.88 -7.59
CA TYR A 252 14.87 -2.57 -7.54
C TYR A 252 15.13 -1.32 -6.69
N ALA A 253 16.37 -1.17 -6.23
CA ALA A 253 16.79 0.06 -5.57
C ALA A 253 16.64 1.28 -6.51
N PRO A 254 16.35 2.49 -5.99
CA PRO A 254 16.11 3.69 -6.82
C PRO A 254 17.22 3.99 -7.84
N VAL A 255 18.48 3.76 -7.46
CA VAL A 255 19.64 3.94 -8.35
C VAL A 255 19.57 3.01 -9.56
N THR A 256 19.13 1.76 -9.36
CA THR A 256 18.97 0.77 -10.42
C THR A 256 17.76 1.09 -11.29
N VAL A 257 16.65 1.52 -10.68
CA VAL A 257 15.47 2.00 -11.42
C VAL A 257 15.85 3.15 -12.35
N GLY A 258 16.63 4.12 -11.86
CA GLY A 258 17.13 5.22 -12.69
C GLY A 258 17.92 4.74 -13.90
N LYS A 259 18.80 3.73 -13.73
CA LYS A 259 19.54 3.13 -14.86
C LYS A 259 18.62 2.44 -15.87
N ILE A 260 17.60 1.73 -15.40
CA ILE A 260 16.61 1.06 -16.26
C ILE A 260 15.84 2.11 -17.09
N VAL A 261 15.34 3.15 -16.42
CA VAL A 261 14.62 4.25 -17.10
C VAL A 261 15.51 4.92 -18.15
N MET A 262 16.76 5.25 -17.81
CA MET A 262 17.71 5.82 -18.77
C MET A 262 17.96 4.90 -19.97
N ALA A 263 18.15 3.60 -19.74
CA ALA A 263 18.34 2.64 -20.82
C ALA A 263 17.11 2.57 -21.74
N CYS A 264 15.90 2.54 -21.18
CA CYS A 264 14.66 2.58 -21.95
C CYS A 264 14.54 3.87 -22.76
N THR A 265 14.89 5.04 -22.20
CA THR A 265 14.86 6.32 -22.93
C THR A 265 15.86 6.34 -24.09
N VAL A 266 17.10 5.86 -23.88
CA VAL A 266 18.11 5.78 -24.94
C VAL A 266 17.65 4.86 -26.06
N LEU A 267 17.14 3.67 -25.71
CA LEU A 267 16.62 2.71 -26.69
C LEU A 267 15.38 3.25 -27.43
N HIS A 268 14.51 3.98 -26.73
CA HIS A 268 13.37 4.66 -27.35
C HIS A 268 13.82 5.64 -28.43
N ASN A 269 14.80 6.49 -28.11
CA ASN A 269 15.32 7.48 -29.07
C ASN A 269 15.93 6.79 -30.29
N ILE A 270 16.71 5.73 -30.10
CA ILE A 270 17.25 4.92 -31.21
C ILE A 270 16.10 4.37 -32.07
N CYS A 271 15.04 3.85 -31.46
CA CYS A 271 13.89 3.37 -32.21
C CYS A 271 13.17 4.47 -32.99
N VAL A 272 13.04 5.67 -32.43
CA VAL A 272 12.43 6.84 -33.11
C VAL A 272 13.28 7.27 -34.29
N GLU A 273 14.60 7.40 -34.12
CA GLU A 273 15.53 7.78 -35.19
C GLU A 273 15.52 6.76 -36.35
N ASN A 274 15.36 5.48 -36.05
CA ASN A 274 15.29 4.41 -37.04
C ASN A 274 13.86 4.14 -37.56
N ASN A 275 12.88 5.00 -37.24
CA ASN A 275 11.47 4.86 -37.63
C ASN A 275 10.88 3.47 -37.29
N ILE A 276 11.31 2.86 -36.18
CA ILE A 276 10.79 1.57 -35.75
C ILE A 276 9.37 1.77 -35.20
N PRO A 277 8.34 1.17 -35.82
CA PRO A 277 6.96 1.40 -35.42
C PRO A 277 6.72 0.98 -33.97
N LEU A 278 5.83 1.70 -33.30
CA LEU A 278 5.29 1.27 -32.01
C LEU A 278 4.33 0.12 -32.29
N ILE A 279 4.65 -1.07 -31.78
CA ILE A 279 3.73 -2.21 -31.81
C ILE A 279 2.72 -1.95 -30.70
N LEU A 280 1.54 -1.47 -31.09
CA LEU A 280 0.38 -1.36 -30.20
C LEU A 280 -0.31 -2.72 -30.23
N ASP A 281 -0.52 -3.31 -29.07
CA ASP A 281 -1.35 -4.51 -28.95
C ASP A 281 -2.82 -4.01 -28.93
N ASP A 282 -3.61 -4.39 -29.94
CA ASP A 282 -4.97 -3.88 -30.17
C ASP A 282 -5.97 -4.21 -29.04
N ASN A 283 -5.53 -4.93 -28.00
CA ASN A 283 -6.35 -5.41 -26.88
C ASN A 283 -6.13 -4.68 -25.56
N GLU A 284 -5.32 -3.61 -25.52
CA GLU A 284 -5.24 -2.78 -24.32
C GLU A 284 -6.03 -1.50 -24.52
N ASP A 285 -7.22 -1.49 -23.92
CA ASP A 285 -7.89 -0.27 -23.49
C ASP A 285 -6.82 0.74 -23.10
N TYR A 286 -6.81 1.89 -23.76
CA TYR A 286 -6.17 3.07 -23.20
C TYR A 286 -6.85 3.29 -21.84
N VAL A 287 -6.35 2.64 -20.80
CA VAL A 287 -6.47 3.11 -19.45
C VAL A 287 -5.65 4.38 -19.49
N ASN A 288 -6.31 5.45 -19.93
CA ASN A 288 -6.04 6.79 -19.52
C ASN A 288 -6.04 6.66 -18.00
N GLU A 289 -4.86 6.39 -17.42
CA GLU A 289 -4.70 6.19 -16.00
C GLU A 289 -5.28 7.46 -15.37
N GLY A 290 -6.55 7.35 -14.97
CA GLY A 290 -7.07 7.91 -13.74
C GLY A 290 -5.92 7.80 -12.77
N ILE A 291 -5.17 8.88 -12.59
CA ILE A 291 -4.12 8.93 -11.59
C ILE A 291 -4.91 8.87 -10.28
N ASP A 292 -5.10 7.64 -9.81
CA ASP A 292 -5.34 7.37 -8.42
C ASP A 292 -4.18 7.98 -7.66
N ASN A 293 -4.52 9.01 -6.88
CA ASN A 293 -4.12 9.14 -5.50
C ASN A 293 -2.69 8.68 -5.21
N PHE A 294 -1.72 9.51 -5.61
CA PHE A 294 -0.59 9.76 -4.72
C PHE A 294 -1.11 10.64 -3.56
N GLU A 295 -1.98 10.07 -2.72
CA GLU A 295 -2.03 10.51 -1.33
C GLU A 295 -0.70 10.09 -0.73
N ASN A 296 0.22 11.04 -0.60
CA ASN A 296 1.28 10.93 0.39
C ASN A 296 1.42 12.25 1.13
N ASN A 297 1.11 12.14 2.42
CA ASN A 297 1.54 12.95 3.54
C ASN A 297 2.85 13.71 3.27
N LEU A 298 2.76 15.01 3.11
CA LEU A 298 3.79 15.91 3.62
C LEU A 298 3.18 16.60 4.83
N GLN A 299 3.65 16.14 6.00
CA GLN A 299 3.29 16.67 7.30
C GLN A 299 3.38 18.20 7.31
N GLU A 300 2.37 18.81 7.90
CA GLU A 300 2.41 20.15 8.45
C GLU A 300 3.65 20.29 9.33
N GLU A 301 4.69 20.99 8.87
CA GLU A 301 5.70 21.54 9.76
C GLU A 301 6.10 22.96 9.33
N ARG A 302 5.87 23.88 10.29
CA ARG A 302 6.55 25.18 10.51
C ARG A 302 6.06 26.38 9.70
N GLY A 303 5.02 27.03 10.24
CA GLY A 303 4.64 28.40 9.94
C GLY A 303 5.76 29.40 10.24
N LEU A 304 5.76 30.49 9.46
CA LEU A 304 6.71 31.63 9.36
C LEU A 304 7.68 31.58 8.16
N ALA A 305 8.35 30.46 7.87
CA ALA A 305 9.28 30.38 6.71
C ALA A 305 8.58 30.11 5.36
N ILE A 306 7.44 29.41 5.37
CA ILE A 306 6.71 28.99 4.16
C ILE A 306 6.07 30.18 3.42
N ASN A 307 5.62 31.21 4.15
CA ASN A 307 5.02 32.41 3.56
C ASN A 307 6.02 33.12 2.63
N ASN A 308 7.30 33.13 2.99
CA ASN A 308 8.35 33.76 2.18
C ASN A 308 8.65 32.93 0.91
N ILE A 309 8.65 31.60 1.01
CA ILE A 309 8.89 30.70 -0.15
C ILE A 309 7.73 30.76 -1.14
N PHE A 310 6.50 30.73 -0.65
CA PHE A 310 5.31 30.81 -1.50
C PHE A 310 5.19 32.17 -2.17
N ALA A 311 5.37 33.27 -1.42
CA ALA A 311 5.38 34.63 -1.97
C ALA A 311 6.48 34.81 -3.01
N ARG A 312 7.70 34.30 -2.75
CA ARG A 312 8.80 34.32 -3.73
C ARG A 312 8.50 33.48 -4.97
N GLY A 313 7.84 32.34 -4.81
CA GLY A 313 7.34 31.54 -5.93
C GLY A 313 6.31 32.29 -6.78
N GLN A 314 5.39 33.02 -6.15
CA GLN A 314 4.43 33.88 -6.85
C GLN A 314 5.12 35.02 -7.60
N GLN A 315 6.08 35.70 -6.97
CA GLN A 315 6.85 36.77 -7.59
C GLN A 315 7.59 36.28 -8.84
N ILE A 316 8.31 35.16 -8.74
CA ILE A 316 9.03 34.57 -9.87
C ILE A 316 8.07 34.14 -10.98
N ARG A 317 6.96 33.48 -10.63
CA ARG A 317 5.97 33.06 -11.62
C ARG A 317 5.35 34.27 -12.32
N ASN A 318 4.92 35.28 -11.58
CA ASN A 318 4.33 36.48 -12.15
C ASN A 318 5.34 37.22 -13.02
N PHE A 319 6.58 37.38 -12.57
CA PHE A 319 7.65 37.97 -13.39
C PHE A 319 7.85 37.20 -14.70
N PHE A 320 7.98 35.87 -14.63
CA PHE A 320 8.14 35.02 -15.80
C PHE A 320 6.95 35.15 -16.77
N VAL A 321 5.73 35.07 -16.24
CA VAL A 321 4.51 35.12 -17.05
C VAL A 321 4.36 36.48 -17.73
N GLN A 322 4.61 37.56 -16.99
CA GLN A 322 4.55 38.92 -17.51
C GLN A 322 5.70 39.20 -18.47
N SER A 323 6.86 38.56 -18.33
CA SER A 323 7.99 38.73 -19.27
C SER A 323 7.78 38.02 -20.62
N ILE A 324 7.07 36.89 -20.63
CA ILE A 324 6.97 36.00 -21.81
C ILE A 324 5.61 36.11 -22.51
N PHE A 325 4.53 36.29 -21.75
CA PHE A 325 3.16 36.19 -22.27
C PHE A 325 2.44 37.54 -22.38
N LEU A 326 3.15 38.65 -22.14
CA LEU A 326 2.59 40.01 -22.17
C LEU A 326 2.84 40.74 -23.50
N THR A 327 3.87 40.33 -24.26
CA THR A 327 4.33 40.99 -25.49
C THR A 327 3.98 40.26 -26.79
N ASN A 328 3.12 39.24 -26.75
CA ASN A 328 2.70 38.47 -27.93
C ASN A 328 1.20 38.39 -28.09
#